data_AF-A0A2G9TGD1-F1
#
_entry.id   AF-A0A2G9TGD1-F1
#
_cell.length_a   1.000
_cell.length_b   1.000
_cell.length_c   1.000
_cell.angle_alpha   90.00
_cell.angle_beta   90.00
_cell.angle_gamma   90.00
#
_symmetry.space_group_name_H-M   'P 1'
#
loop_
_entity.id
_entity.type
_entity.pdbx_description
1 polymer ?
#
loop_
_entity_poly.entity_id
_entity_poly.type
_entity_poly.pdbx_seq_one_letter_code
_entity_poly.pdbx_strand_id
1 'polypeptide(L)'
;VVPRLIEVTRACRGRPSHREFFLRQLASLVAIIKVHAKPYMKQIFSLIADAWSEDHSVKVTVVSVLEQIGTAMGQEFAPHIAELIPYLLRVVQTDKSEERKLTAQMWKHFEVFRRSVDANLRKYNLNSGEMYEKYI
;
A
#
# COMPACT_ATOMS: atom_id res chain seq x y z
N VAL A 1 -7.88 -20.35 0.05
CA VAL A 1 -8.73 -19.14 0.18
C VAL A 1 -8.12 -17.92 -0.49
N VAL A 2 -6.88 -17.52 -0.16
CA VAL A 2 -6.23 -16.32 -0.74
C VAL A 2 -6.25 -16.26 -2.28
N PRO A 3 -5.86 -17.32 -3.03
CA PRO A 3 -5.86 -17.27 -4.50
C PRO A 3 -7.26 -17.00 -5.08
N ARG A 4 -8.28 -17.65 -4.51
CA ARG A 4 -9.66 -17.48 -4.96
C ARG A 4 -10.18 -16.07 -4.69
N LEU A 5 -9.83 -15.49 -3.53
CA LEU A 5 -10.20 -14.12 -3.23
C LEU A 5 -9.54 -13.13 -4.21
N ILE A 6 -8.26 -13.34 -4.55
CA ILE A 6 -7.55 -12.55 -5.58
C ILE A 6 -8.26 -12.65 -6.94
N GLU A 7 -8.64 -13.86 -7.37
CA GLU A 7 -9.39 -14.07 -8.61
C GLU A 7 -10.74 -13.33 -8.62
N VAL A 8 -11.51 -13.44 -7.54
CA VAL A 8 -12.81 -12.77 -7.43
C VAL A 8 -12.65 -11.26 -7.43
N THR A 9 -11.69 -10.73 -6.66
CA THR A 9 -11.38 -9.29 -6.65
C THR A 9 -11.06 -8.83 -8.08
N ARG A 10 -10.26 -9.60 -8.84
CA ARG A 10 -9.92 -9.29 -10.24
C ARG A 10 -11.16 -9.27 -11.14
N ALA A 11 -12.05 -10.24 -11.00
CA ALA A 11 -13.28 -10.35 -11.79
C ALA A 11 -14.28 -9.20 -11.54
N CYS A 12 -14.17 -8.51 -10.40
CA CYS A 12 -15.01 -7.36 -10.07
C CYS A 12 -14.58 -6.04 -10.73
N ARG A 13 -13.56 -6.05 -11.60
CA ARG A 13 -13.15 -4.84 -12.34
C ARG A 13 -14.34 -4.26 -13.13
N GLY A 14 -14.52 -2.94 -13.05
CA GLY A 14 -15.67 -2.24 -13.66
C GLY A 14 -16.97 -2.33 -12.85
N ARG A 15 -16.94 -2.90 -11.63
CA ARG A 15 -18.05 -2.91 -10.68
C ARG A 15 -17.58 -2.31 -9.34
N PRO A 16 -17.58 -0.98 -9.18
CA PRO A 16 -16.90 -0.28 -8.09
C PRO A 16 -17.27 -0.79 -6.69
N SER A 17 -18.57 -0.96 -6.40
CA SER A 17 -19.05 -1.44 -5.10
C SER A 17 -18.51 -2.82 -4.72
N HIS A 18 -18.47 -3.75 -5.68
CA HIS A 18 -17.96 -5.10 -5.48
C HIS A 18 -16.44 -5.09 -5.36
N ARG A 19 -15.77 -4.30 -6.22
CA ARG A 19 -14.32 -4.13 -6.22
C ARG A 19 -13.83 -3.64 -4.86
N GLU A 20 -14.45 -2.60 -4.34
CA GLU A 20 -14.15 -2.07 -3.01
C GLU A 20 -14.38 -3.09 -1.90
N PHE A 21 -15.51 -3.79 -1.93
CA PHE A 21 -15.81 -4.83 -0.95
C PHE A 21 -14.72 -5.90 -0.90
N PHE A 22 -14.36 -6.49 -2.04
CA PHE A 22 -13.37 -7.57 -2.08
C PHE A 22 -11.94 -7.09 -1.82
N LEU A 23 -11.61 -5.85 -2.17
CA LEU A 23 -10.34 -5.23 -1.75
C LEU A 23 -10.24 -5.12 -0.22
N ARG A 24 -11.31 -4.68 0.46
CA ARG A 24 -11.35 -4.63 1.94
C ARG A 24 -11.29 -6.02 2.57
N GLN A 25 -11.99 -7.01 1.98
CA GLN A 25 -11.89 -8.41 2.45
C GLN A 25 -10.47 -8.97 2.30
N LEU A 26 -9.78 -8.64 1.20
CA LEU A 26 -8.40 -9.05 0.98
C LEU A 26 -7.46 -8.46 2.03
N ALA A 27 -7.60 -7.16 2.33
CA ALA A 27 -6.81 -6.49 3.36
C ALA A 27 -7.08 -7.06 4.76
N SER A 28 -8.34 -7.33 5.09
CA SER A 28 -8.73 -8.01 6.33
C SER A 28 -8.09 -9.39 6.46
N LEU A 29 -8.10 -10.18 5.38
CA LEU A 29 -7.45 -11.49 5.37
C LEU A 29 -5.93 -11.38 5.57
N VAL A 30 -5.28 -10.42 4.91
CA VAL A 30 -3.85 -10.13 5.12
C VAL A 30 -3.58 -9.74 6.57
N ALA A 31 -4.45 -8.95 7.20
CA ALA A 31 -4.31 -8.59 8.61
C ALA A 31 -4.39 -9.79 9.56
N ILE A 32 -5.17 -10.81 9.21
CA ILE A 32 -5.29 -12.06 9.97
C ILE A 32 -4.05 -12.94 9.79
N ILE A 33 -3.63 -13.17 8.54
CA ILE A 33 -2.55 -14.15 8.22
C ILE A 33 -1.14 -13.54 8.27
N LYS A 34 -1.02 -12.21 8.24
CA LYS A 34 0.22 -11.42 8.35
C LYS A 34 1.32 -11.93 7.42
N VAL A 35 2.43 -12.42 7.98
CA VAL A 35 3.62 -12.88 7.25
C VAL A 35 3.33 -14.03 6.28
N HIS A 36 2.27 -14.80 6.52
CA HIS A 36 1.86 -15.88 5.61
C HIS A 36 1.23 -15.36 4.31
N ALA A 37 0.95 -14.06 4.19
CA ALA A 37 0.51 -13.44 2.94
C ALA A 37 1.65 -13.28 1.92
N LYS A 38 2.92 -13.35 2.34
CA LYS A 38 4.13 -13.11 1.50
C LYS A 38 4.08 -13.77 0.12
N PRO A 39 3.71 -15.06 -0.05
CA PRO A 39 3.69 -15.71 -1.37
C PRO A 39 2.71 -15.06 -2.37
N TYR A 40 1.72 -14.32 -1.87
CA TYR A 40 0.66 -13.71 -2.66
C TYR A 40 0.86 -12.21 -2.87
N MET A 41 1.80 -11.57 -2.16
CA MET A 41 1.93 -10.11 -2.12
C MET A 41 2.12 -9.48 -3.49
N LYS A 42 2.92 -10.11 -4.37
CA LYS A 42 3.09 -9.62 -5.75
C LYS A 42 1.76 -9.53 -6.51
N GLN A 43 0.88 -10.53 -6.34
CA GLN A 43 -0.44 -10.53 -6.99
C GLN A 43 -1.39 -9.53 -6.33
N ILE A 44 -1.29 -9.36 -5.01
CA ILE A 44 -2.09 -8.38 -4.25
C ILE A 44 -1.72 -6.95 -4.69
N PHE A 45 -0.44 -6.63 -4.79
CA PHE A 45 0.01 -5.32 -5.26
C PHE A 45 -0.35 -5.05 -6.72
N SER A 46 -0.29 -6.06 -7.58
CA SER A 46 -0.82 -5.94 -8.94
C SER A 46 -2.33 -5.59 -8.95
N LEU A 47 -3.13 -6.20 -8.09
CA LEU A 47 -4.56 -5.84 -7.98
C LEU A 47 -4.78 -4.41 -7.49
N ILE A 48 -4.01 -3.98 -6.50
CA ILE A 48 -4.03 -2.61 -5.94
C ILE A 48 -3.64 -1.60 -7.02
N ALA A 49 -2.59 -1.90 -7.78
CA ALA A 49 -2.11 -1.09 -8.89
C ALA A 49 -3.18 -0.92 -9.97
N ASP A 50 -3.85 -2.00 -10.36
CA ASP A 50 -4.94 -1.95 -11.35
C ASP A 50 -6.12 -1.12 -10.85
N ALA A 51 -6.50 -1.31 -9.58
CA ALA A 51 -7.58 -0.57 -8.92
C ALA A 51 -7.27 0.93 -8.76
N TRP A 52 -5.99 1.31 -8.78
CA TRP A 52 -5.55 2.70 -8.67
C TRP A 52 -6.04 3.58 -9.83
N SER A 53 -6.26 2.98 -11.01
CA SER A 53 -6.71 3.69 -12.21
C SER A 53 -8.24 3.70 -12.38
N GLU A 54 -8.99 3.18 -11.40
CA GLU A 54 -10.46 3.10 -11.43
C GLU A 54 -11.12 4.35 -10.81
N ASP A 55 -12.39 4.24 -10.43
CA ASP A 55 -13.19 5.34 -9.89
C ASP A 55 -12.64 5.92 -8.58
N HIS A 56 -13.02 7.16 -8.27
CA HIS A 56 -12.53 7.86 -7.09
C HIS A 56 -12.78 7.10 -5.78
N SER A 57 -13.95 6.48 -5.63
CA SER A 57 -14.28 5.68 -4.43
C SER A 57 -13.42 4.42 -4.29
N VAL A 58 -13.06 3.81 -5.43
CA VAL A 58 -12.11 2.68 -5.46
C VAL A 58 -10.73 3.15 -5.02
N LYS A 59 -10.24 4.30 -5.51
CA LYS A 59 -8.96 4.88 -5.08
C LYS A 59 -8.89 5.12 -3.57
N VAL A 60 -9.93 5.71 -2.98
CA VAL A 60 -10.03 5.89 -1.52
C VAL A 60 -9.89 4.55 -0.80
N THR A 61 -10.56 3.52 -1.32
CA THR A 61 -10.48 2.16 -0.76
C THR A 61 -9.09 1.55 -0.90
N VAL A 62 -8.41 1.77 -2.02
CA VAL A 62 -7.05 1.30 -2.24
C VAL A 62 -6.08 1.92 -1.23
N VAL A 63 -6.22 3.21 -0.92
CA VAL A 63 -5.42 3.88 0.14
C VAL A 63 -5.61 3.16 1.48
N SER A 64 -6.87 2.94 1.89
CA SER A 64 -7.17 2.26 3.16
C SER A 64 -6.64 0.82 3.20
N VAL A 65 -6.70 0.10 2.08
CA VAL A 65 -6.18 -1.27 1.94
C VAL A 65 -4.66 -1.30 2.05
N LEU A 66 -3.97 -0.36 1.43
CA LEU A 66 -2.51 -0.21 1.57
C LEU A 66 -2.11 0.08 3.02
N GLU A 67 -2.89 0.89 3.73
CA GLU A 67 -2.68 1.17 5.16
C GLU A 67 -2.71 -0.12 5.97
N GLN A 68 -3.81 -0.86 5.84
CA GLN A 68 -4.07 -2.05 6.61
C GLN A 68 -3.05 -3.15 6.33
N ILE A 69 -2.66 -3.34 5.06
CA ILE A 69 -1.64 -4.30 4.67
C ILE A 69 -0.27 -3.89 5.22
N GLY A 70 0.10 -2.61 5.09
CA GLY A 70 1.37 -2.08 5.59
C GLY A 70 1.49 -2.29 7.10
N THR A 71 0.43 -1.97 7.86
CA THR A 71 0.37 -2.21 9.30
C THR A 71 0.44 -3.69 9.66
N ALA A 72 -0.27 -4.56 8.92
CA ALA A 72 -0.28 -5.99 9.18
C ALA A 72 1.08 -6.67 8.96
N MET A 73 1.84 -6.20 7.97
CA MET A 73 3.13 -6.77 7.59
C MET A 73 4.31 -6.16 8.35
N GLY A 74 4.21 -4.92 8.82
CA GLY A 74 5.28 -4.26 9.57
C GLY A 74 6.60 -4.23 8.80
N GLN A 75 7.68 -4.77 9.37
CA GLN A 75 8.99 -4.80 8.71
C GLN A 75 9.00 -5.64 7.43
N GLU A 76 8.11 -6.63 7.32
CA GLU A 76 8.00 -7.50 6.14
C GLU A 76 7.35 -6.78 4.95
N PHE A 77 6.82 -5.58 5.17
CA PHE A 77 6.36 -4.72 4.11
C PHE A 77 7.53 -4.09 3.35
N ALA A 78 8.70 -3.92 3.98
CA ALA A 78 9.85 -3.19 3.44
C ALA A 78 10.25 -3.59 2.00
N PRO A 79 10.36 -4.90 1.65
CA PRO A 79 10.76 -5.32 0.31
C PRO A 79 9.82 -4.85 -0.80
N HIS A 80 8.57 -4.53 -0.45
CA HIS A 80 7.53 -4.16 -1.40
C HIS A 80 7.39 -2.65 -1.58
N ILE A 81 8.08 -1.84 -0.78
CA ILE A 81 7.82 -0.39 -0.78
C ILE A 81 8.35 0.28 -2.03
N ALA A 82 9.49 -0.18 -2.57
CA ALA A 82 10.01 0.31 -3.84
C ALA A 82 8.99 0.15 -4.98
N GLU A 83 8.25 -0.96 -4.99
CA GLU A 83 7.18 -1.21 -5.98
C GLU A 83 5.99 -0.28 -5.77
N LEU A 84 5.75 0.17 -4.53
CA LEU A 84 4.63 1.06 -4.19
C LEU A 84 4.88 2.53 -4.53
N ILE A 85 6.13 2.99 -4.46
CA ILE A 85 6.51 4.40 -4.63
C ILE A 85 5.87 5.06 -5.88
N PRO A 86 5.93 4.46 -7.09
CA PRO A 86 5.32 5.07 -8.27
C PRO A 86 3.82 5.34 -8.11
N TYR A 87 3.11 4.44 -7.42
CA TYR A 87 1.68 4.60 -7.14
C TYR A 87 1.46 5.68 -6.08
N LEU A 88 2.27 5.71 -5.02
CA LEU A 88 2.18 6.76 -3.99
C LEU A 88 2.39 8.15 -4.60
N LEU A 89 3.40 8.30 -5.47
CA LEU A 89 3.69 9.55 -6.17
C LEU A 89 2.58 9.93 -7.15
N ARG A 90 1.98 8.96 -7.84
CA ARG A 90 0.83 9.22 -8.72
C ARG A 90 -0.35 9.79 -7.92
N VAL A 91 -0.59 9.36 -6.68
CA VAL A 91 -1.63 9.97 -5.82
C VAL A 91 -1.33 11.42 -5.59
N VAL A 92 -0.11 11.72 -5.11
CA VAL A 92 0.34 13.08 -4.81
C VAL A 92 0.16 13.99 -6.04
N GLN A 93 0.46 13.48 -7.24
CA GLN A 93 0.36 14.24 -8.49
C GLN A 93 -1.06 14.42 -9.02
N THR A 94 -1.95 13.45 -8.80
CA THR A 94 -3.26 13.40 -9.47
C THR A 94 -4.45 13.65 -8.54
N ASP A 95 -4.18 13.86 -7.25
CA ASP A 95 -5.20 14.11 -6.24
C ASP A 95 -5.92 15.43 -6.48
N LYS A 96 -7.21 15.32 -6.84
CA LYS A 96 -8.17 16.43 -7.00
C LYS A 96 -9.23 16.45 -5.90
N SER A 97 -9.07 15.66 -4.84
CA SER A 97 -9.97 15.70 -3.68
C SER A 97 -9.92 17.07 -3.02
N GLU A 98 -11.02 17.46 -2.38
CA GLU A 98 -11.09 18.67 -1.57
C GLU A 98 -9.92 18.67 -0.56
N GLU A 99 -9.20 19.79 -0.48
CA GLU A 99 -8.01 19.96 0.38
C GLU A 99 -6.89 18.92 0.18
N ARG A 100 -6.90 18.18 -0.95
CA ARG A 100 -5.97 17.06 -1.18
C ARG A 100 -6.01 16.01 -0.05
N LYS A 101 -7.22 15.72 0.46
CA LYS A 101 -7.47 14.74 1.53
C LYS A 101 -6.81 13.38 1.24
N LEU A 102 -6.81 12.92 -0.02
CA LEU A 102 -6.12 11.67 -0.38
C LEU A 102 -4.60 11.77 -0.20
N THR A 103 -3.98 12.88 -0.62
CA THR A 103 -2.56 13.15 -0.40
C THR A 103 -2.23 13.17 1.10
N ALA A 104 -3.07 13.82 1.91
CA ALA A 104 -2.89 13.86 3.36
C ALA A 104 -3.00 12.47 4.01
N GLN A 105 -3.95 11.64 3.59
CA GLN A 105 -4.07 10.25 4.04
C GLN A 105 -2.86 9.42 3.62
N MET A 106 -2.36 9.62 2.40
CA MET A 106 -1.15 8.97 1.89
C MET A 106 0.10 9.36 2.67
N TRP A 107 0.19 10.59 3.17
CA TRP A 107 1.34 11.04 3.95
C TRP A 107 1.61 10.20 5.21
N LYS A 108 0.53 9.70 5.84
CA LYS A 108 0.64 8.76 6.97
C LYS A 108 1.37 7.47 6.59
N HIS A 109 1.26 7.04 5.33
CA HIS A 109 1.92 5.84 4.82
C HIS A 109 3.41 6.10 4.53
N PHE A 110 3.76 7.30 4.07
CA PHE A 110 5.15 7.70 3.92
C PHE A 110 5.89 7.70 5.26
N GLU A 111 5.20 8.04 6.36
CA GLU A 111 5.77 7.93 7.71
C GLU A 111 6.02 6.47 8.12
N VAL A 112 5.11 5.54 7.78
CA VAL A 112 5.34 4.10 7.98
C VAL A 112 6.49 3.59 7.13
N PHE A 113 6.58 4.03 5.86
CA PHE A 113 7.71 3.72 4.99
C PHE A 113 9.03 4.21 5.58
N ARG A 114 9.09 5.49 5.99
CA ARG A 114 10.28 6.08 6.59
C ARG A 114 10.75 5.26 7.79
N ARG A 115 9.84 4.90 8.70
CA ARG A 115 10.14 4.04 9.85
C ARG A 115 10.68 2.66 9.44
N SER A 116 10.14 2.09 8.37
CA SER A 116 10.59 0.80 7.82
C SER A 116 12.00 0.87 7.22
N VAL A 117 12.31 1.96 6.51
CA VAL A 117 13.65 2.25 6.00
C VAL A 117 14.63 2.47 7.15
N ASP A 118 14.27 3.32 8.11
CA ASP A 118 15.09 3.62 9.29
C ASP A 118 15.39 2.33 10.10
N ALA A 119 14.39 1.46 10.27
CA ALA A 119 14.57 0.18 10.94
C ALA A 119 15.54 -0.75 10.19
N ASN A 120 15.54 -0.74 8.86
CA ASN A 120 16.48 -1.53 8.06
C ASN A 120 17.89 -0.92 8.07
N LEU A 121 18.03 0.40 7.98
CA LEU A 121 19.32 1.08 8.06
C LEU A 121 20.03 0.83 9.40
N ARG A 122 19.27 0.82 10.51
CA ARG A 122 19.81 0.52 11.85
C ARG A 122 20.45 -0.86 11.96
N LYS A 123 20.02 -1.85 11.17
CA LYS A 123 20.66 -3.19 11.12
C LYS A 123 22.12 -3.12 10.64
N TYR A 124 22.47 -2.07 9.91
CA TYR A 124 23.79 -1.82 9.36
C TYR A 124 24.53 -0.68 10.09
N ASN A 125 24.06 -0.26 11.28
CA ASN A 125 24.54 0.92 12.00
C ASN A 125 24.49 2.22 11.16
N LEU A 126 23.53 2.31 10.24
CA LEU A 126 23.28 3.52 9.45
C LEU A 126 22.08 4.28 10.02
N ASN A 127 22.17 5.61 10.04
CA ASN A 127 21.08 6.51 10.40
C ASN A 127 20.69 7.36 9.18
N SER A 128 19.41 7.41 8.85
CA SER A 128 18.91 8.20 7.72
C SER A 128 19.22 9.70 7.91
N GLY A 129 19.13 10.22 9.13
CA GLY A 129 19.41 11.63 9.44
C GLY A 129 20.84 12.06 9.11
N GLU A 130 21.84 11.24 9.43
CA GLU A 130 23.26 11.54 9.19
C GLU A 130 23.61 11.54 7.69
N MET A 131 22.88 10.78 6.88
CA MET A 131 23.07 10.74 5.43
C MET A 131 22.43 11.94 4.73
N TYR A 132 21.33 12.49 5.25
CA TYR A 132 20.70 13.69 4.66
C TYR A 132 21.52 14.96 4.86
N GLU A 133 22.20 15.13 6.01
CA GLU A 133 23.10 16.27 6.26
C GLU A 133 24.39 16.21 5.45
N LYS A 134 24.79 15.04 4.96
CA LYS A 134 26.05 14.85 4.23
C LYS A 134 25.95 15.23 2.74
N TYR A 135 24.75 15.31 2.18
CA TYR A 135 24.51 15.47 0.73
C TYR A 135 23.59 16.66 0.38
N ILE A 136 23.37 17.58 1.33
CA ILE A 136 22.81 18.92 1.11
C ILE A 136 23.85 19.93 1.59
#